data_AF-A0A382X2C9-F1
#
_entry.id   AF-A0A382X2C9-F1
#
_cell.length_a   1.000
_cell.length_b   1.000
_cell.length_c   1.000
_cell.angle_alpha   90.00
_cell.angle_beta   90.00
_cell.angle_gamma   90.00
#
_symmetry.space_group_name_H-M   'P 1'
#
loop_
_entity.id
_entity.type
_entity.pdbx_description
1 polymer ?
#
loop_
_entity_poly.entity_id
_entity_poly.type
_entity_poly.pdbx_seq_one_letter_code
_entity_poly.pdbx_strand_id
1 'polypeptide(L)' 'MKDMILKPKIWLTILAVMHTLMGVIVSYQQFGSTANLGMFMYMAVVSVYLLYAAFMVEGQAQARLSTVICAPVVVWF' A
#
# COMPACT_ATOMS: atom_id res chain seq x y z
N MET A 1 20.74 -12.30 7.40
CA MET A 1 19.34 -11.99 7.77
C MET A 1 19.06 -10.50 7.83
N LYS A 2 19.87 -9.70 8.55
CA LYS A 2 19.68 -8.24 8.67
C LYS A 2 19.60 -7.50 7.32
N ASP A 3 20.43 -7.87 6.34
CA ASP A 3 20.41 -7.21 5.03
C ASP A 3 19.22 -7.61 4.16
N MET A 4 18.58 -8.75 4.46
CA MET A 4 17.37 -9.16 3.76
C MET A 4 16.16 -8.38 4.28
N ILE A 5 16.00 -8.25 5.60
CA ILE A 5 14.85 -7.55 6.18
C ILE A 5 14.84 -6.07 5.85
N LEU A 6 15.99 -5.44 5.58
CA LEU A 6 16.06 -4.02 5.19
C LEU A 6 15.71 -3.77 3.71
N LYS A 7 15.43 -4.80 2.91
CA LYS A 7 15.08 -4.61 1.49
C LYS A 7 13.71 -3.94 1.35
N PRO A 8 13.59 -2.83 0.59
CA PRO A 8 12.32 -2.13 0.39
C PRO A 8 11.20 -3.04 -0.11
N LYS A 9 11.53 -3.97 -1.03
CA LYS A 9 10.59 -4.97 -1.56
C LYS A 9 9.80 -5.69 -0.47
N ILE A 10 10.45 -6.12 0.62
CA ILE A 10 9.78 -6.87 1.70
C ILE A 10 8.77 -5.97 2.40
N TRP A 11 9.19 -4.77 2.80
CA TRP A 11 8.32 -3.82 3.51
C TRP A 11 7.18 -3.31 2.66
N LEU A 12 7.42 -2.97 1.39
CA LEU A 12 6.38 -2.56 0.45
C LEU A 12 5.35 -3.69 0.23
N THR A 13 5.79 -4.95 0.21
CA THR A 13 4.89 -6.11 0.11
C THR A 13 4.04 -6.25 1.37
N ILE A 14 4.65 -6.16 2.56
CA ILE A 14 3.93 -6.20 3.84
C ILE A 14 2.90 -5.07 3.91
N LEU A 15 3.29 -3.85 3.56
CA LEU A 15 2.40 -2.70 3.53
C LEU A 15 1.26 -2.89 2.53
N ALA A 16 1.52 -3.40 1.32
CA ALA A 16 0.47 -3.68 0.34
C ALA A 16 -0.56 -4.69 0.88
N VAL A 17 -0.10 -5.76 1.54
CA VAL A 17 -0.99 -6.77 2.14
C VAL A 17 -1.80 -6.15 3.29
N MET A 18 -1.15 -5.45 4.21
CA MET A 18 -1.82 -4.82 5.36
C MET A 18 -2.81 -3.74 4.92
N HIS A 19 -2.43 -2.90 3.96
CA HIS A 19 -3.30 -1.86 3.41
C HIS A 19 -4.53 -2.47 2.71
N THR A 20 -4.34 -3.50 1.89
CA THR A 20 -5.45 -4.16 1.19
C THR A 20 -6.40 -4.85 2.17
N LEU A 21 -5.86 -5.64 3.10
CA LEU A 21 -6.69 -6.42 4.02
C LEU A 21 -7.33 -5.52 5.07
N MET A 22 -6.53 -4.73 5.80
CA MET A 22 -7.02 -3.93 6.91
C MET A 22 -7.61 -2.61 6.43
N GLY A 23 -6.86 -1.85 5.62
CA GLY A 23 -7.26 -0.52 5.18
C GLY A 23 -8.46 -0.50 4.24
N VAL A 24 -8.61 -1.52 3.39
CA VAL A 24 -9.67 -1.57 2.38
C VAL A 24 -10.74 -2.60 2.70
N ILE A 25 -10.39 -3.89 2.77
CA ILE A 25 -11.39 -4.97 2.84
C ILE A 25 -12.11 -4.97 4.19
N VAL A 26 -11.38 -5.04 5.30
CA VAL A 26 -11.96 -5.05 6.65
C VAL A 26 -12.69 -3.74 6.93
N SER A 27 -12.11 -2.60 6.58
CA SER A 27 -12.76 -1.29 6.72
C SER A 27 -14.07 -1.20 5.94
N TYR A 28 -14.13 -1.71 4.70
CA TYR A 28 -15.39 -1.76 3.95
C TYR A 28 -16.41 -2.70 4.59
N GLN A 29 -15.99 -3.83 5.15
CA GLN A 29 -16.90 -4.73 5.87
C GLN A 29 -17.51 -4.10 7.12
N GLN A 30 -16.76 -3.22 7.80
CA GLN A 30 -17.20 -2.57 9.04
C GLN A 30 -17.97 -1.27 8.81
N PHE A 31 -17.56 -0.47 7.83
CA PHE A 31 -18.02 0.91 7.63
C PHE A 31 -18.54 1.20 6.22
N GLY A 32 -18.47 0.20 5.34
CA GLY A 32 -18.84 0.33 3.93
C GLY A 32 -20.33 0.24 3.67
N SER A 33 -20.73 0.86 2.57
CA SER A 33 -22.04 0.76 1.94
C SER A 33 -21.88 0.97 0.44
N THR A 34 -22.93 0.74 -0.33
CA THR A 34 -22.91 1.04 -1.78
C THR A 34 -22.63 2.51 -2.07
N ALA A 35 -23.00 3.43 -1.16
CA ALA A 35 -22.78 4.86 -1.32
C ALA A 35 -21.30 5.28 -1.23
N ASN A 36 -20.46 4.53 -0.50
CA ASN A 36 -19.04 4.83 -0.33
C ASN A 36 -18.09 3.79 -0.96
N LEU A 37 -18.62 2.78 -1.66
CA LEU A 37 -17.84 1.76 -2.35
C LEU A 37 -16.76 2.35 -3.27
N GLY A 38 -17.08 3.44 -3.98
CA GLY A 38 -16.12 4.13 -4.86
C GLY A 38 -14.89 4.66 -4.11
N MET A 39 -15.06 5.12 -2.87
CA MET A 39 -13.95 5.58 -2.03
C MET A 39 -13.03 4.42 -1.64
N PHE A 40 -13.60 3.28 -1.24
CA PHE A 40 -12.81 2.08 -0.91
C PHE A 40 -12.08 1.52 -2.13
N MET A 41 -12.71 1.54 -3.30
CA MET A 41 -12.06 1.16 -4.56
C MET A 41 -10.92 2.12 -4.93
N TYR A 42 -11.10 3.42 -4.69
CA TYR A 42 -10.02 4.40 -4.86
C TYR A 42 -8.84 4.12 -3.92
N MET A 43 -9.11 3.82 -2.64
CA MET A 43 -8.06 3.44 -1.70
C MET A 43 -7.37 2.12 -2.10
N ALA A 44 -8.07 1.17 -2.71
CA ALA A 44 -7.46 -0.06 -3.22
C ALA A 44 -6.37 0.18 -4.28
N VAL A 45 -6.43 1.30 -5.01
CA VAL A 45 -5.39 1.66 -6.00
C VAL A 45 -4.03 1.89 -5.32
N VAL A 46 -4.01 2.36 -4.07
CA VAL A 46 -2.76 2.51 -3.31
C VAL A 46 -2.02 1.18 -3.18
N SER A 47 -2.76 0.09 -2.92
CA SER A 47 -2.18 -1.24 -2.86
C SER A 47 -1.50 -1.65 -4.17
N VAL A 48 -2.07 -1.26 -5.31
CA VAL A 48 -1.47 -1.48 -6.63
C VAL A 48 -0.17 -0.70 -6.78
N TYR A 49 -0.13 0.56 -6.35
CA TYR A 49 1.10 1.37 -6.39
C TYR A 49 2.20 0.83 -5.46
N LEU A 50 1.85 0.33 -4.28
CA LEU A 50 2.79 -0.32 -3.37
C LEU A 50 3.39 -1.59 -4.00
N LEU A 51 2.56 -2.42 -4.64
CA LEU A 51 3.04 -3.59 -5.38
C LEU A 51 3.91 -3.19 -6.59
N TYR A 52 3.51 -2.17 -7.34
CA TYR A 52 4.31 -1.65 -8.45
C TYR A 52 5.69 -1.18 -7.96
N ALA A 53 5.75 -0.40 -6.88
CA ALA A 53 7.00 0.02 -6.28
C ALA A 53 7.83 -1.17 -5.77
N ALA A 54 7.20 -2.22 -5.24
CA ALA A 54 7.89 -3.40 -4.71
C ALA A 54 8.52 -4.29 -5.80
N PHE A 55 7.84 -4.44 -6.93
CA PHE A 55 8.16 -5.46 -7.94
C PHE A 55 8.67 -4.91 -9.28
N MET A 56 8.37 -3.65 -9.60
CA MET A 56 8.65 -3.07 -10.92
C MET A 56 9.63 -1.90 -10.89
N VAL A 57 10.05 -1.46 -9.70
CA VAL A 57 10.96 -0.30 -9.54
C VAL A 57 12.11 -0.68 -8.62
N GLU A 58 13.32 -0.25 -8.97
CA GLU A 58 14.53 -0.53 -8.20
C GLU A 58 15.37 0.75 -7.95
N GLY A 59 16.34 0.63 -7.05
CA GLY A 59 17.32 1.68 -6.77
C GLY A 59 16.73 3.00 -6.28
N GLN A 60 17.31 4.12 -6.73
CA GLN A 60 16.91 5.48 -6.35
C GLN A 60 15.44 5.77 -6.70
N ALA A 61 14.92 5.24 -7.80
CA ALA A 61 13.54 5.44 -8.20
C ALA A 61 12.58 4.76 -7.22
N GLN A 62 12.91 3.56 -6.74
CA GLN A 62 12.12 2.86 -5.73
C GLN A 62 12.08 3.64 -4.43
N ALA A 63 13.23 4.18 -3.99
CA ALA A 63 13.30 4.99 -2.78
C ALA A 63 12.41 6.23 -2.87
N ARG A 64 12.52 7.01 -3.96
CA ARG A 64 11.72 8.24 -4.16
C ARG A 64 10.23 7.95 -4.24
N LEU A 65 9.85 6.92 -5.01
CA LEU A 65 8.45 6.54 -5.14
C LEU A 65 7.88 6.05 -3.81
N SER A 66 8.63 5.21 -3.08
CA SER A 66 8.24 4.72 -1.75
C SER A 66 8.01 5.86 -0.77
N THR A 67 8.87 6.88 -0.76
CA THR A 67 8.68 8.06 0.11
C THR A 67 7.36 8.77 -0.17
N VAL A 68 6.97 8.91 -1.44
CA VAL A 68 5.73 9.60 -1.83
C VAL A 68 4.49 8.76 -1.48
N ILE A 69 4.49 7.48 -1.85
CA ILE A 69 3.30 6.63 -1.69
C ILE A 69 3.14 6.06 -0.28
N CYS A 70 4.19 6.08 0.54
CA CYS A 70 4.12 5.72 1.96
C CYS A 70 3.85 6.91 2.88
N ALA A 71 3.52 8.09 2.32
CA ALA A 71 3.09 9.21 3.13
C ALA A 71 1.81 8.86 3.92
N PRO A 72 1.60 9.40 5.13
CA PRO A 72 0.49 9.03 6.00
C PRO A 72 -0.89 9.13 5.32
N VAL A 73 -1.05 10.15 4.47
CA VAL A 73 -2.27 10.39 3.70
C VAL A 73 -2.62 9.26 2.75
N VAL A 74 -1.63 8.51 2.31
CA VAL A 74 -1.78 7.51 1.26
C VAL A 74 -1.97 6.11 1.85
N VAL A 75 -1.39 5.80 3.03
CA VAL A 75 -1.38 4.43 3.59
C VAL A 75 -2.26 4.27 4.84
N TRP A 76 -2.72 5.34 5.49
CA TRP A 76 -3.41 5.24 6.78
C TRP A 76 -4.59 6.21 6.95
N PHE A 77 -5.54 6.18 6.02
CA PHE A 77 -6.88 6.74 6.20
C PHE A 77 -7.97 5.70 6.03
#